data_AF-Q04N84-F1
#
_entry.id   AF-Q04N84-F1
#
_cell.length_a   1.000
_cell.length_b   1.000
_cell.length_c   1.000
_cell.angle_alpha   90.00
_cell.angle_beta   90.00
_cell.angle_gamma   90.00
#
_symmetry.space_group_name_H-M   'P 1'
#
loop_
_entity.id
_entity.type
_entity.pdbx_description
1 polymer ?
#
loop_
_entity_poly.entity_id
_entity_poly.type
_entity_poly.pdbx_seq_one_letter_code
_entity_poly.pdbx_strand_id
1 'polypeptide(L)'
;MSMASKVKQSSFQKLLNAMKRMSLEVNDYEICRRLETIMMTSKEDLSQVVVKSLLDNPLDFDPKTLPEPYGQYIRHFIYMVKRNKKQGIDTNFDISSNLKSSEKQILSIENSVKNTPSPKKEKSKKTSKR
;
A
#
# COMPACT_ATOMS: atom_id res chain seq x y z
N MET A 1 31.88 -4.89 8.72
CA MET A 1 30.40 -4.81 8.64
C MET A 1 29.81 -6.04 9.34
N SER A 2 29.04 -5.85 10.41
CA SER A 2 28.48 -6.93 11.26
C SER A 2 27.25 -7.60 10.62
N MET A 3 27.09 -8.90 10.85
CA MET A 3 25.99 -9.74 10.33
C MET A 3 24.59 -9.16 10.67
N ALA A 4 24.46 -8.50 11.83
CA ALA A 4 23.22 -7.87 12.30
C ALA A 4 22.70 -6.74 11.38
N SER A 5 23.60 -6.02 10.69
CA SER A 5 23.22 -4.96 9.74
C SER A 5 22.54 -5.54 8.50
N LYS A 6 23.04 -6.68 7.98
CA LYS A 6 22.46 -7.35 6.80
C LYS A 6 21.09 -7.95 7.08
N VAL A 7 20.90 -8.52 8.28
CA VAL A 7 19.65 -9.16 8.68
C VAL A 7 18.55 -8.13 8.98
N LYS A 8 18.87 -7.01 9.64
CA LYS A 8 17.93 -5.88 9.82
C LYS A 8 17.43 -5.34 8.48
N GLN A 9 18.36 -5.14 7.54
CA GLN A 9 18.01 -4.67 6.20
C GLN A 9 17.08 -5.66 5.48
N SER A 10 17.24 -6.97 5.71
CA SER A 10 16.35 -7.98 5.15
C SER A 10 14.92 -7.92 5.69
N SER A 11 14.70 -7.68 6.99
CA SER A 11 13.35 -7.60 7.57
C SER A 11 12.59 -6.37 7.10
N PHE A 12 13.27 -5.21 6.99
CA PHE A 12 12.60 -3.99 6.48
C PHE A 12 12.24 -4.12 5.02
N GLN A 13 13.10 -4.75 4.22
CA GLN A 13 12.78 -5.02 2.83
C GLN A 13 11.58 -5.98 2.71
N LYS A 14 11.43 -6.96 3.62
CA LYS A 14 10.20 -7.78 3.67
C LYS A 14 8.95 -6.94 3.95
N LEU A 15 9.00 -6.02 4.91
CA LEU A 15 7.88 -5.11 5.19
C LEU A 15 7.55 -4.21 3.98
N LEU A 16 8.55 -3.56 3.41
CA LEU A 16 8.34 -2.68 2.24
C LEU A 16 7.82 -3.47 1.04
N ASN A 17 8.30 -4.69 0.80
CA ASN A 17 7.79 -5.56 -0.25
C ASN A 17 6.33 -5.98 0.01
N ALA A 18 6.00 -6.33 1.26
CA ALA A 18 4.63 -6.62 1.67
C ALA A 18 3.71 -5.41 1.43
N MET A 19 4.12 -4.22 1.86
CA MET A 19 3.35 -2.99 1.62
C MET A 19 3.17 -2.72 0.12
N LYS A 20 4.25 -2.79 -0.68
CA LYS A 20 4.22 -2.58 -2.14
C LYS A 20 3.29 -3.57 -2.84
N ARG A 21 3.24 -4.84 -2.41
CA ARG A 21 2.31 -5.85 -2.94
C ARG A 21 0.84 -5.55 -2.61
N MET A 22 0.59 -4.82 -1.53
CA MET A 22 -0.76 -4.47 -1.06
C MET A 22 -1.25 -3.12 -1.62
N SER A 23 -0.38 -2.35 -2.27
CA SER A 23 -0.69 -1.06 -2.86
C SER A 23 -1.59 -1.20 -4.09
N LEU A 24 -2.69 -0.46 -4.09
CA LEU A 24 -3.61 -0.35 -5.24
C LEU A 24 -3.74 1.10 -5.72
N GLU A 25 -3.60 2.06 -4.80
CA GLU A 25 -3.79 3.48 -5.06
C GLU A 25 -2.48 4.24 -5.00
N VAL A 26 -2.41 5.40 -5.69
CA VAL A 26 -1.23 6.28 -5.68
C VAL A 26 -0.78 6.62 -4.25
N ASN A 27 -1.73 6.91 -3.37
CA ASN A 27 -1.47 7.21 -1.97
C ASN A 27 -0.70 6.08 -1.25
N ASP A 28 -1.04 4.81 -1.52
CA ASP A 28 -0.34 3.65 -0.92
C ASP A 28 1.15 3.65 -1.28
N TYR A 29 1.46 3.95 -2.55
CA TYR A 29 2.83 4.03 -3.03
C TYR A 29 3.60 5.22 -2.44
N GLU A 30 2.94 6.35 -2.22
CA GLU A 30 3.54 7.50 -1.54
C GLU A 30 3.89 7.19 -0.08
N ILE A 31 2.98 6.52 0.63
CA ILE A 31 3.24 6.05 2.00
C ILE A 31 4.42 5.08 2.03
N CYS A 32 4.48 4.11 1.11
CA CYS A 32 5.61 3.18 1.00
C CYS A 32 6.94 3.93 0.79
N ARG A 33 6.95 4.92 -0.11
CA ARG A 33 8.16 5.70 -0.43
C ARG A 33 8.61 6.54 0.77
N ARG A 34 7.68 7.21 1.46
CA ARG A 34 8.01 8.00 2.66
C ARG A 34 8.55 7.13 3.79
N LEU A 35 7.95 5.96 4.02
CA LEU A 35 8.45 5.01 5.01
C LEU A 35 9.86 4.53 4.65
N GLU A 36 10.10 4.18 3.38
CA GLU A 36 11.42 3.78 2.89
C GLU A 36 12.48 4.87 3.13
N THR A 37 12.18 6.14 2.83
CA THR A 37 13.08 7.27 3.14
C THR A 37 13.36 7.40 4.63
N ILE A 38 12.33 7.30 5.47
CA ILE A 38 12.49 7.40 6.93
C ILE A 38 13.39 6.28 7.44
N MET A 39 13.18 5.05 6.99
CA MET A 39 14.01 3.91 7.38
C MET A 39 15.46 4.02 6.88
N MET A 40 15.69 4.61 5.71
CA MET A 40 17.07 4.84 5.22
C MET A 40 17.81 5.96 5.96
N THR A 41 17.08 6.90 6.56
CA THR A 41 17.67 8.12 7.16
C THR A 41 17.62 8.15 8.69
N SER A 42 16.77 7.33 9.31
CA SER A 42 16.63 7.27 10.77
C SER A 42 17.76 6.48 11.42
N LYS A 43 18.18 6.91 12.61
CA LYS A 43 19.14 6.18 13.45
C LYS A 43 18.47 5.04 14.23
N GLU A 44 17.17 5.17 14.47
CA GLU A 44 16.34 4.15 15.09
C GLU A 44 15.56 3.43 14.01
N ASP A 45 15.59 2.10 14.06
CA ASP A 45 14.86 1.24 13.13
C ASP A 45 13.79 0.47 13.90
N LEU A 46 12.75 0.02 13.19
CA LEU A 46 11.83 -0.99 13.73
C LEU A 46 12.62 -2.25 14.10
N SER A 47 12.28 -2.94 15.19
CA SER A 47 12.97 -4.19 15.49
C SER A 47 12.51 -5.30 14.54
N GLN A 48 13.38 -6.27 14.24
CA GLN A 48 13.01 -7.45 13.43
C GLN A 48 11.80 -8.20 14.02
N VAL A 49 11.71 -8.26 15.36
CA VAL A 49 10.62 -8.92 16.08
C VAL A 49 9.30 -8.19 15.82
N VAL A 50 9.32 -6.85 15.87
CA VAL A 50 8.16 -6.00 15.55
C VAL A 50 7.71 -6.22 14.12
N VAL A 51 8.66 -6.21 13.16
CA VAL A 51 8.33 -6.44 11.75
C VAL A 51 7.74 -7.82 11.52
N LYS A 52 8.30 -8.86 12.15
CA LYS A 52 7.75 -10.22 12.06
C LYS A 52 6.34 -10.28 12.62
N SER A 53 6.12 -9.78 13.84
CA SER A 53 4.78 -9.77 14.46
C SER A 53 3.75 -9.03 13.61
N LEU A 54 4.15 -7.92 12.98
CA LEU A 54 3.30 -7.15 12.08
C LEU A 54 2.91 -7.93 10.83
N LEU A 55 3.83 -8.69 10.24
CA LEU A 55 3.56 -9.47 9.02
C LEU A 55 2.78 -10.76 9.33
N ASP A 56 3.01 -11.38 10.49
CA ASP A 56 2.31 -12.59 10.91
C ASP A 56 0.82 -12.30 11.21
N ASN A 57 0.53 -11.22 11.96
CA ASN A 57 -0.83 -10.85 12.36
C ASN A 57 -1.08 -9.33 12.19
N PRO A 58 -1.17 -8.81 10.95
CA PRO A 58 -1.27 -7.38 10.69
C PRO A 58 -2.55 -6.74 11.25
N LEU A 59 -3.66 -7.48 11.28
CA LEU A 59 -4.96 -6.94 11.71
C LEU A 59 -5.08 -6.80 13.24
N ASP A 60 -4.28 -7.56 13.99
CA ASP A 60 -4.25 -7.56 15.46
C ASP A 60 -3.08 -6.73 16.02
N PHE A 61 -2.24 -6.17 15.14
CA PHE A 61 -1.11 -5.34 15.53
C PHE A 61 -1.57 -3.96 16.00
N ASP A 62 -1.13 -3.52 17.19
CA ASP A 62 -1.40 -2.16 17.68
C ASP A 62 -0.29 -1.18 17.24
N PRO A 63 -0.55 -0.29 16.26
CA PRO A 63 0.44 0.66 15.76
C PRO A 63 0.74 1.80 16.74
N LYS A 64 -0.02 1.96 17.84
CA LYS A 64 0.28 2.94 18.89
C LYS A 64 1.48 2.57 19.74
N THR A 65 1.88 1.30 19.70
CA THR A 65 3.07 0.80 20.40
C THR A 65 4.39 1.22 19.74
N LEU A 66 4.33 1.77 18.52
CA LEU A 66 5.49 2.19 17.77
C LEU A 66 5.84 3.65 18.04
N PRO A 67 7.14 4.00 18.08
CA PRO A 67 7.56 5.39 18.14
C PRO A 67 7.13 6.15 16.87
N GLU A 68 6.84 7.44 17.01
CA GLU A 68 6.70 8.32 15.85
C GLU A 68 8.06 8.45 15.15
N PRO A 69 8.11 8.45 13.80
CA PRO A 69 6.99 8.63 12.88
C PRO A 69 6.37 7.33 12.35
N TYR A 70 6.72 6.14 12.87
CA TYR A 70 6.36 4.87 12.25
C TYR A 70 4.87 4.53 12.35
N GLY A 71 4.22 4.92 13.45
CA GLY A 71 2.84 4.58 13.74
C GLY A 71 1.88 4.92 12.60
N GLN A 72 2.02 6.07 11.94
CA GLN A 72 1.16 6.46 10.82
C GLN A 72 1.31 5.55 9.59
N TYR A 73 2.53 5.12 9.26
CA TYR A 73 2.79 4.28 8.09
C TYR A 73 2.30 2.85 8.35
N ILE A 74 2.47 2.35 9.57
CA ILE A 74 1.97 1.02 9.95
C ILE A 74 0.44 1.03 10.02
N ARG A 75 -0.20 2.09 10.53
CA ARG A 75 -1.66 2.27 10.43
C ARG A 75 -2.15 2.16 8.99
N HIS A 76 -1.44 2.79 8.05
CA HIS A 76 -1.79 2.72 6.62
C HIS A 76 -1.63 1.31 6.05
N PHE A 77 -0.56 0.59 6.42
CA PHE A 77 -0.41 -0.81 6.02
C PHE A 77 -1.58 -1.68 6.49
N ILE A 78 -1.99 -1.57 7.76
CA ILE A 78 -3.13 -2.31 8.31
C ILE A 78 -4.42 -1.98 7.53
N TYR A 79 -4.62 -0.71 7.18
CA TYR A 79 -5.71 -0.28 6.31
C TYR A 79 -5.67 -0.99 4.95
N MET A 80 -4.51 -1.02 4.28
CA MET A 80 -4.33 -1.70 2.99
C MET A 80 -4.67 -3.19 3.10
N VAL A 81 -4.20 -3.88 4.15
CA VAL A 81 -4.53 -5.30 4.41
C VAL A 81 -6.03 -5.51 4.57
N LYS A 82 -6.68 -4.68 5.38
CA LYS A 82 -8.13 -4.76 5.62
C LYS A 82 -8.94 -4.48 4.35
N ARG A 83 -8.55 -3.49 3.53
CA ARG A 83 -9.19 -3.16 2.25
C ARG A 83 -9.07 -4.33 1.26
N ASN A 84 -7.86 -4.85 1.08
CA ASN A 84 -7.57 -5.90 0.11
C ASN A 84 -8.25 -7.22 0.48
N LYS A 85 -8.26 -7.59 1.78
CA LYS A 85 -9.01 -8.76 2.27
C LYS A 85 -10.51 -8.67 1.94
N LYS A 86 -11.11 -7.48 2.06
CA LYS A 86 -12.52 -7.25 1.66
C LYS A 86 -12.76 -7.38 0.15
N GLN A 87 -11.73 -7.17 -0.65
CA GLN A 87 -11.79 -7.32 -2.12
C GLN A 87 -11.42 -8.74 -2.59
N GLY A 88 -11.18 -9.68 -1.66
CA GLY A 88 -10.80 -11.05 -2.00
C GLY A 88 -9.35 -11.20 -2.49
N ILE A 89 -8.50 -10.19 -2.28
CA ILE A 89 -7.08 -10.25 -2.62
C ILE A 89 -6.35 -11.02 -1.52
N ASP A 90 -5.49 -11.97 -1.93
CA ASP A 90 -4.65 -12.72 -1.00
C ASP A 90 -3.64 -11.79 -0.30
N THR A 91 -3.59 -11.90 1.03
CA THR A 91 -2.77 -11.06 1.91
C THR A 91 -1.60 -11.84 2.53
N ASN A 92 -1.24 -13.01 1.98
CA ASN A 92 -0.13 -13.80 2.46
C ASN A 92 1.25 -13.23 2.06
N PHE A 93 2.10 -13.01 3.07
CA PHE A 93 3.43 -12.39 2.91
C PHE A 93 4.60 -13.37 2.89
N ASP A 94 4.39 -14.66 3.19
CA ASP A 94 5.46 -15.68 3.31
C ASP A 94 5.87 -16.28 1.94
N ILE A 95 5.40 -15.66 0.86
CA ILE A 95 5.80 -16.06 -0.49
C ILE A 95 7.21 -15.49 -0.73
N SER A 96 8.20 -16.29 -0.31
CA SER A 96 9.55 -16.30 -0.86
C SER A 96 9.46 -16.12 -2.37
N SER A 97 10.31 -15.26 -2.91
CA SER A 97 10.35 -14.72 -4.28
C SER A 97 10.50 -15.76 -5.40
N ASN A 98 9.59 -16.74 -5.47
CA ASN A 98 9.55 -17.76 -6.49
C ASN A 98 8.10 -18.13 -6.82
N LEU A 99 7.36 -17.18 -7.39
CA LEU A 99 6.25 -17.51 -8.28
C LEU A 99 6.64 -17.12 -9.71
N LYS A 100 7.34 -18.03 -10.38
CA LYS A 100 6.97 -18.34 -11.76
C LYS A 100 5.70 -19.20 -11.69
N SER A 101 4.70 -18.85 -12.49
CA SER A 101 3.39 -19.51 -12.64
C SER A 101 2.41 -19.40 -11.47
N SER A 102 1.46 -18.47 -11.60
CA SER A 102 0.14 -18.92 -12.03
C SER A 102 -0.48 -17.91 -12.99
N GLU A 103 -1.19 -18.46 -13.94
CA GLU A 103 -1.52 -17.95 -15.25
C GLU A 103 -2.74 -17.00 -15.22
N LYS A 104 -2.69 -15.96 -16.07
CA LYS A 104 -3.80 -15.16 -16.61
C LYS A 104 -5.09 -15.07 -15.77
N GLN A 105 -5.32 -13.91 -15.17
CA GLN A 105 -6.61 -13.23 -15.35
C GLN A 105 -6.37 -11.79 -15.79
N ILE A 106 -6.53 -11.61 -17.10
CA ILE A 106 -6.81 -10.34 -17.75
C ILE A 106 -8.19 -9.91 -17.26
N LEU A 107 -8.27 -8.84 -16.46
CA LEU A 107 -9.49 -8.07 -16.31
C LEU A 107 -9.23 -6.69 -16.88
N SER A 108 -9.72 -6.56 -18.10
CA SER A 108 -9.77 -5.37 -18.94
C SER A 108 -10.34 -4.19 -18.16
N ILE A 109 -9.51 -3.17 -17.93
CA ILE A 109 -9.98 -1.82 -17.68
C ILE A 109 -10.41 -1.29 -19.06
N GLU A 110 -11.71 -1.38 -19.37
CA GLU A 110 -12.29 -0.72 -20.53
C GLU A 110 -12.26 0.80 -20.29
N ASN A 111 -11.19 1.43 -20.75
CA ASN A 111 -11.12 2.87 -20.95
C ASN A 111 -12.01 3.26 -22.14
N SER A 112 -13.29 3.55 -21.87
CA SER A 112 -14.14 4.28 -22.82
C SER A 112 -13.94 5.78 -22.61
N VAL A 113 -12.80 6.30 -23.09
CA VAL A 113 -12.59 7.74 -23.30
C VAL A 113 -12.42 7.95 -24.79
N LYS A 114 -13.51 8.38 -25.45
CA LYS A 114 -13.47 8.84 -26.83
C LYS A 114 -14.04 10.26 -26.92
N ASN A 115 -13.09 11.19 -27.04
CA ASN A 115 -13.13 12.40 -27.85
C ASN A 115 -14.11 13.54 -27.47
N THR A 116 -13.51 14.60 -26.90
CA THR A 116 -13.85 16.03 -27.12
C THR A 116 -14.08 16.34 -28.61
N PRO A 117 -14.91 17.35 -29.02
CA PRO A 117 -14.71 18.76 -28.65
C PRO A 117 -15.96 19.64 -28.44
N SER A 118 -15.79 20.71 -27.64
CA SER A 118 -16.69 21.87 -27.53
C SER A 118 -16.84 22.60 -28.87
N PRO A 119 -17.97 23.28 -29.19
CA PRO A 119 -18.08 24.70 -28.81
C PRO A 119 -19.52 25.28 -28.57
N LYS A 120 -19.57 26.30 -27.69
CA LYS A 120 -20.39 27.54 -27.68
C LYS A 120 -21.82 27.52 -28.30
N LYS A 121 -22.86 27.86 -27.49
CA LYS A 121 -23.58 29.17 -27.49
C LYS A 121 -24.96 29.12 -26.77
N GLU A 122 -25.18 30.17 -25.99
CA GLU A 122 -26.41 30.98 -25.79
C GLU A 122 -27.80 30.36 -25.45
N LYS A 123 -28.30 30.86 -24.30
CA LYS A 123 -29.62 31.48 -24.05
C LYS A 123 -30.90 30.64 -24.15
N SER A 124 -31.61 30.60 -23.01
CA SER A 124 -32.94 31.22 -22.78
C SER A 124 -34.01 30.32 -22.17
N LYS A 125 -34.59 30.89 -21.10
CA LYS A 125 -36.01 30.91 -20.71
C LYS A 125 -36.67 29.66 -20.07
N LYS A 126 -36.88 29.84 -18.76
CA LYS A 126 -38.17 30.10 -18.11
C LYS A 126 -39.17 28.92 -17.90
N THR A 127 -39.63 28.89 -16.65
CA THR A 127 -40.98 28.59 -16.10
C THR A 127 -41.38 27.17 -15.68
N SER A 128 -41.71 27.13 -14.38
CA SER A 128 -42.84 26.47 -13.73
C SER A 128 -42.85 24.95 -13.60
N LYS A 129 -42.92 24.46 -12.35
CA LYS A 129 -44.19 24.09 -11.68
C LYS A 129 -43.91 23.28 -10.40
N ARG A 130 -44.06 23.90 -9.22
CA ARG A 130 -44.76 23.31 -8.06
C ARG A 130 -45.00 24.36 -6.99
#